data_AF-A0A439V386-F1
#
_entry.id   AF-A0A439V386-F1
#
_cell.length_a   1.000
_cell.length_b   1.000
_cell.length_c   1.000
_cell.angle_alpha   90.00
_cell.angle_beta   90.00
_cell.angle_gamma   90.00
#
_symmetry.space_group_name_H-M   'P 1'
#
loop_
_entity.id
_entity.type
_entity.pdbx_description
1 polymer ?
#
loop_
_entity_poly.entity_id
_entity_poly.type
_entity_poly.pdbx_seq_one_letter_code
_entity_poly.pdbx_strand_id
1 'polypeptide(L)' 'STPGAGDGGSVLLKNSLDEVSNQGLEKIVFADGTTWTRGDIRLALLDQAATAGNDIVAGFNTADTIRGK' A
#
# COMPACT_ATOMS: atom_id res chain seq x y z
N SER A 1 3.69 5.46 -25.72
CA SER A 1 2.68 5.66 -24.66
C SER A 1 2.59 7.14 -24.34
N THR A 2 1.39 7.71 -24.27
CA THR A 2 1.16 9.11 -23.87
C THR A 2 0.88 9.17 -22.37
N PRO A 3 1.54 10.05 -21.59
CA PRO A 3 1.23 10.23 -20.17
C PRO A 3 -0.27 10.55 -19.98
N GLY A 4 -0.95 9.81 -19.09
CA GLY A 4 -2.36 10.03 -18.75
C GLY A 4 -3.39 9.31 -19.62
N ALA A 5 -2.99 8.41 -20.54
CA ALA A 5 -3.94 7.65 -21.36
C ALA A 5 -4.67 6.51 -20.60
N GLY A 6 -4.45 6.37 -19.29
CA GLY A 6 -5.16 5.39 -18.47
C GLY A 6 -4.81 3.95 -18.85
N ASP A 7 -3.60 3.73 -19.38
CA ASP A 7 -3.09 2.47 -19.96
C ASP A 7 -3.02 1.32 -18.93
N GLY A 8 -3.42 1.56 -17.67
CA GLY A 8 -3.46 0.55 -16.62
C GLY A 8 -2.08 0.05 -16.21
N GLY A 9 -1.03 0.87 -16.39
CA GLY A 9 0.34 0.50 -16.03
C GLY A 9 0.43 0.07 -14.56
N SER A 10 1.01 -1.11 -14.33
CA SER A 10 1.21 -1.66 -12.99
C SER A 10 2.68 -1.73 -12.63
N VAL A 11 3.02 -1.48 -11.37
CA VAL A 11 4.35 -1.73 -10.81
C VAL A 11 4.23 -2.83 -9.76
N LEU A 12 5.02 -3.90 -9.91
CA LEU A 12 5.03 -5.00 -8.95
C LEU A 12 6.09 -4.76 -7.87
N LEU A 13 5.65 -4.58 -6.63
CA LEU A 13 6.51 -4.50 -5.46
C LEU A 13 6.65 -5.89 -4.84
N LYS A 14 7.87 -6.41 -4.72
CA LYS A 14 8.17 -7.70 -4.09
C LYS A 14 8.90 -7.49 -2.78
N ASN A 15 8.50 -8.21 -1.74
CA ASN A 15 9.16 -8.22 -0.41
C ASN A 15 9.44 -6.82 0.14
N SER A 16 8.52 -5.88 -0.08
CA SER A 16 8.73 -4.45 0.17
C SER A 16 7.90 -3.90 1.32
N LEU A 17 6.90 -4.65 1.78
CA LEU A 17 5.88 -4.19 2.71
C LEU A 17 6.03 -4.73 4.12
N ASP A 18 6.99 -5.60 4.43
CA ASP A 18 7.26 -6.00 5.81
C ASP A 18 8.29 -5.08 6.44
N GLU A 19 8.22 -4.88 7.77
CA GLU A 19 9.26 -4.16 8.49
C GLU A 19 10.40 -5.13 8.78
N VAL A 20 11.32 -5.20 7.83
CA VAL A 20 12.58 -5.92 7.97
C VAL A 20 13.69 -4.89 7.78
N SER A 21 14.59 -4.79 8.76
CA SER A 21 15.64 -3.76 8.78
C SER A 21 16.40 -3.70 7.45
N ASN A 22 16.48 -2.49 6.90
CA ASN A 22 17.23 -2.13 5.68
C ASN A 22 16.79 -2.86 4.39
N GLN A 23 15.53 -3.29 4.27
CA GLN A 23 15.02 -3.93 3.06
C GLN A 23 13.66 -3.37 2.64
N GLY A 24 13.42 -3.39 1.33
CA GLY A 24 12.13 -3.08 0.72
C GLY A 24 12.01 -1.64 0.20
N LEU A 25 10.77 -1.16 0.13
CA LEU A 25 10.43 0.17 -0.39
C LEU A 25 10.34 1.18 0.76
N GLU A 26 10.99 2.33 0.66
CA GLU A 26 10.86 3.41 1.66
C GLU A 26 9.70 4.34 1.31
N LYS A 27 9.64 4.82 0.07
CA LYS A 27 8.60 5.73 -0.42
C LYS A 27 8.43 5.70 -1.92
N ILE A 28 7.24 6.07 -2.37
CA ILE A 28 6.90 6.38 -3.77
C ILE A 28 6.67 7.89 -3.84
N VAL A 29 7.30 8.57 -4.80
CA VAL A 29 7.07 9.98 -5.07
C VAL A 29 6.44 10.09 -6.46
N PHE A 30 5.23 10.63 -6.52
CA PHE A 30 4.50 10.85 -7.75
C PHE A 30 4.90 12.19 -8.39
N ALA A 31 4.60 12.34 -9.68
CA ALA A 31 5.01 13.53 -10.45
C ALA A 31 4.36 14.84 -9.96
N ASP A 32 3.22 14.74 -9.26
CA ASP A 32 2.51 15.85 -8.63
C ASP A 32 3.10 16.25 -7.26
N GLY A 33 4.14 15.56 -6.80
CA GLY A 33 4.78 15.77 -5.50
C GLY A 33 4.15 14.95 -4.36
N THR A 34 3.07 14.22 -4.61
CA THR A 34 2.49 13.30 -3.61
C THR A 34 3.52 12.23 -3.24
N THR A 35 3.68 11.99 -1.94
CA THR A 35 4.59 10.95 -1.44
C THR A 35 3.81 9.94 -0.63
N TRP A 36 3.97 8.66 -0.97
CA TRP A 36 3.46 7.54 -0.17
C TRP A 36 4.63 6.84 0.48
N THR A 37 4.62 6.77 1.81
CA THR A 37 5.54 5.93 2.58
C THR A 37 5.07 4.48 2.57
N ARG A 38 5.94 3.56 3.02
CA ARG A 38 5.54 2.17 3.28
C ARG A 38 4.30 2.08 4.18
N GLY A 39 4.22 2.91 5.22
CA GLY A 39 3.09 2.94 6.15
C GLY A 39 1.79 3.35 5.46
N ASP A 40 1.84 4.35 4.58
CA ASP A 40 0.67 4.80 3.82
C ASP A 40 0.14 3.70 2.89
N ILE A 41 1.05 2.97 2.23
CA ILE A 41 0.70 1.85 1.35
C ILE A 41 0.03 0.74 2.16
N ARG A 42 0.58 0.37 3.33
CA ARG A 42 0.00 -0.64 4.22
C ARG A 42 -1.41 -0.24 4.68
N LEU A 43 -1.60 1.00 5.10
CA LEU A 43 -2.90 1.50 5.53
C LEU A 43 -3.93 1.43 4.40
N ALA A 44 -3.56 1.83 3.19
CA ALA A 44 -4.44 1.73 2.02
C ALA A 44 -4.82 0.27 1.72
N LEU A 45 -3.90 -0.68 1.89
CA LEU A 45 -4.18 -2.11 1.69
C LEU A 45 -5.13 -2.67 2.76
N LEU A 46 -4.93 -2.30 4.04
CA LEU A 46 -5.85 -2.71 5.11
C LEU A 46 -7.25 -2.14 4.90
N ASP A 47 -7.34 -0.88 4.49
CA ASP A 47 -8.59 -0.20 4.20
C ASP A 47 -9.34 -0.84 3.02
N GLN A 48 -8.60 -1.27 1.98
CA GLN A 48 -9.14 -1.96 0.81
C GLN A 48 -9.52 -3.42 1.10
N ALA A 49 -8.85 -4.08 2.05
CA ALA A 49 -9.16 -5.46 2.45
C ALA A 49 -10.46 -5.55 3.26
N ALA A 50 -10.89 -4.47 3.91
CA ALA A 50 -12.13 -4.41 4.66
C ALA A 50 -13.32 -4.06 3.76
N THR A 51 -14.43 -4.77 3.95
CA THR A 51 -15.72 -4.54 3.32
C THR A 51 -16.77 -4.22 4.39
N ALA A 52 -18.00 -3.92 3.96
CA ALA A 52 -19.13 -3.73 4.88
C ALA A 52 -19.65 -5.05 5.52
N GLY A 53 -19.05 -6.18 5.13
CA GLY A 53 -19.39 -7.51 5.65
C GLY A 53 -18.52 -7.95 6.80
N ASN A 54 -18.63 -9.24 7.14
CA ASN A 54 -17.75 -9.88 8.11
C ASN A 54 -16.47 -10.33 7.40
N ASP A 55 -15.37 -9.62 7.63
CA ASP A 55 -14.08 -9.91 7.01
C ASP A 55 -13.06 -10.47 8.00
N ILE A 56 -12.15 -11.29 7.48
CA ILE A 56 -10.89 -11.62 8.16
C ILE A 56 -9.80 -10.79 7.48
N VAL A 57 -9.34 -9.76 8.17
CA VAL A 57 -8.26 -8.88 7.69
C VAL A 57 -6.96 -9.28 8.40
N ALA A 58 -5.96 -9.69 7.62
CA ALA A 58 -4.63 -9.95 8.13
C ALA A 58 -3.81 -8.65 8.19
N GLY A 59 -3.23 -8.36 9.35
CA GLY A 59 -2.27 -7.27 9.52
C GLY A 59 -0.89 -7.61 8.97
N PHE A 60 0.00 -6.64 9.06
CA PHE A 60 1.44 -6.73 8.81
C PHE A 60 2.20 -7.12 10.08
N ASN A 61 3.51 -7.29 9.96
CA ASN A 61 4.41 -7.60 11.07
C ASN A 61 4.71 -6.38 11.98
N THR A 62 3.83 -5.38 11.98
CA THR A 62 3.96 -4.10 12.71
C THR A 62 2.76 -3.81 13.58
N ALA A 63 2.79 -2.72 14.33
CA ALA A 63 1.62 -2.25 15.08
C ALA A 63 0.61 -1.61 14.12
N ASP A 64 -0.43 -2.37 13.76
CA ASP A 64 -1.49 -1.89 12.88
C ASP A 64 -2.74 -1.47 13.67
N THR A 65 -3.48 -0.49 13.13
CA THR A 65 -4.84 -0.19 13.56
C THR A 65 -5.81 -0.58 12.45
N ILE A 66 -6.52 -1.68 12.64
CA ILE A 66 -7.50 -2.20 11.67
C ILE A 66 -8.90 -1.81 12.14
N ARG A 67 -9.68 -1.21 11.25
CA ARG A 67 -11.08 -0.84 11.49
C ARG A 67 -11.95 -1.49 10.42
N GLY A 68 -13.09 -2.04 10.83
CA GLY A 68 -14.12 -2.46 9.89
C GLY A 68 -14.74 -1.26 9.17
N LYS A 69 -15.45 -1.53 8.07
CA LYS A 69 -16.18 -0.52 7.29
C LYS A 69 -17.64 -0.43 7.71
#